data_AF-A0A1G5INM3-F1
#
_entry.id   AF-A0A1G5INM3-F1
#
_cell.length_a   1.000
_cell.length_b   1.000
_cell.length_c   1.000
_cell.angle_alpha   90.00
_cell.angle_beta   90.00
_cell.angle_gamma   90.00
#
_symmetry.space_group_name_H-M   'P 1'
#
loop_
_entity.id
_entity.type
_entity.pdbx_description
1 polymer ?
#
loop_
_entity_poly.entity_id
_entity_poly.type
_entity_poly.pdbx_seq_one_letter_code
_entity_poly.pdbx_strand_id
1 'polypeptide(L)'
;MCLALFVFLPQAKSEAIDYPPQLKEIFYKTTTLDGSLTRETHDEFWEILNQSLTEAQIGHYTTYLLAAQKYQKEIWVSAKFSYENGRIVKTNKLIMLQVGLPLKFEKMIPFPKKSAEYISEWRTYQRKFKESVKKANGILELAASRPDKRQNRLINWDQINNAIAHTEGSYSRLEKLLTETWHD
;
A
#
# COMPACT_ATOMS: atom_id res chain seq x y z
N MET A 1 -15.32 7.64 11.62
CA MET A 1 -14.89 6.25 11.35
C MET A 1 -14.10 6.21 10.04
N CYS A 2 -12.77 6.28 10.10
CA CYS A 2 -11.88 6.34 8.93
C CYS A 2 -11.65 4.93 8.35
N LEU A 3 -12.61 4.44 7.56
CA LEU A 3 -12.57 3.14 6.87
C LEU A 3 -11.57 3.06 5.70
N ALA A 4 -10.83 4.13 5.39
CA ALA A 4 -10.06 4.27 4.16
C ALA A 4 -8.62 3.68 4.20
N LEU A 5 -8.07 3.40 5.39
CA LEU A 5 -6.64 3.05 5.53
C LEU A 5 -6.34 1.53 5.57
N PHE A 6 -7.35 0.67 5.69
CA PHE A 6 -7.13 -0.77 5.92
C PHE A 6 -7.23 -1.66 4.68
N VAL A 7 -7.36 -1.10 3.48
CA VAL A 7 -7.74 -1.92 2.31
C VAL A 7 -6.54 -2.60 1.63
N PHE A 8 -5.30 -2.14 1.84
CA PHE A 8 -4.21 -2.47 0.91
C PHE A 8 -2.85 -2.84 1.48
N LEU A 9 -2.61 -2.79 2.79
CA LEU A 9 -1.56 -3.66 3.30
C LEU A 9 -2.10 -5.08 3.13
N PRO A 10 -1.49 -5.95 2.31
CA PRO A 10 -1.80 -7.35 2.44
C PRO A 10 -1.60 -7.62 3.92
N GLN A 11 -2.64 -8.04 4.63
CA GLN A 11 -2.44 -8.88 5.79
C GLN A 11 -1.82 -10.16 5.23
N ALA A 12 -0.56 -10.05 4.85
CA ALA A 12 0.35 -11.10 4.60
C ALA A 12 0.61 -11.67 5.99
N LYS A 13 -0.33 -12.50 6.45
CA LYS A 13 0.09 -13.86 6.78
C LYS A 13 0.59 -14.46 5.47
N SER A 14 1.78 -14.03 5.08
CA SER A 14 2.66 -14.79 4.21
C SER A 14 3.43 -15.58 5.24
N GLU A 15 3.16 -16.88 5.33
CA GLU A 15 3.91 -17.76 6.25
C GLU A 15 5.39 -17.85 5.84
N ALA A 16 5.72 -17.35 4.65
CA ALA A 16 7.06 -17.33 4.09
C ALA A 16 8.01 -16.24 4.61
N ILE A 17 7.46 -15.09 5.00
CA ILE A 17 8.22 -14.04 5.69
C ILE A 17 7.33 -13.58 6.83
N ASP A 18 7.38 -14.33 7.94
CA ASP A 18 6.75 -13.86 9.17
C ASP A 18 7.59 -12.70 9.71
N TYR A 19 7.29 -11.49 9.24
CA TYR A 19 7.94 -10.29 9.75
C TYR A 19 7.79 -10.28 11.27
N PRO A 20 8.88 -10.02 12.02
CA PRO A 20 8.82 -9.82 13.46
C PRO A 20 7.62 -8.94 13.82
N PRO A 21 6.80 -9.33 14.83
CA PRO A 21 5.65 -8.54 15.26
C PRO A 21 5.96 -7.06 15.46
N GLN A 22 7.19 -6.75 15.90
CA GLN A 22 7.73 -5.41 16.07
C GLN A 22 7.74 -4.59 14.77
N LEU A 23 8.16 -5.18 13.64
CA LEU A 23 8.12 -4.48 12.35
C LEU A 23 6.68 -4.12 11.95
N LYS A 24 5.72 -5.01 12.21
CA LYS A 24 4.29 -4.76 11.93
C LYS A 24 3.76 -3.61 12.77
N GLU A 25 4.16 -3.53 14.04
CA GLU A 25 3.80 -2.45 14.96
C GLU A 25 4.41 -1.10 14.52
N ILE A 26 5.70 -1.07 14.20
CA ILE A 26 6.37 0.14 13.70
C ILE A 26 5.70 0.63 12.41
N PHE A 27 5.41 -0.28 11.47
CA PHE A 27 4.70 0.05 10.25
C PHE A 27 3.32 0.65 10.53
N TYR A 28 2.57 0.04 11.46
CA TYR A 28 1.26 0.52 11.85
C TYR A 28 1.32 1.92 12.47
N LYS A 29 2.20 2.13 13.46
CA LYS A 29 2.42 3.45 14.10
C LYS A 29 2.82 4.52 13.10
N THR A 30 3.62 4.17 12.09
CA THR A 30 4.09 5.11 11.07
C THR A 30 3.00 5.49 10.07
N THR A 31 2.12 4.54 9.72
CA THR A 31 1.16 4.68 8.61
C THR A 31 -0.25 5.10 9.02
N THR A 32 -0.59 5.05 10.31
CA THR A 32 -1.87 5.57 10.83
C THR A 32 -2.00 7.08 10.64
N LEU A 33 -3.23 7.59 10.74
CA LEU A 33 -3.53 9.02 10.54
C LEU A 33 -2.71 9.91 11.48
N ASP A 34 -2.82 9.65 12.78
CA ASP A 34 -2.10 10.34 13.85
C ASP A 34 -0.71 9.73 14.10
N GLY A 35 -0.20 9.00 13.12
CA GLY A 35 1.09 8.34 13.18
C GLY A 35 2.23 9.32 13.30
N SER A 36 3.29 8.91 13.97
CA SER A 36 4.55 9.64 14.08
C SER A 36 5.71 8.73 13.70
N LEU A 37 6.82 9.36 13.34
CA LEU A 37 8.08 8.68 13.12
C LEU A 37 9.13 9.42 13.93
N THR A 38 9.65 8.79 14.97
CA THR A 38 10.79 9.30 15.74
C THR A 38 12.07 8.63 15.27
N ARG A 39 13.21 9.21 15.63
CA ARG A 39 14.52 8.63 15.32
C ARG A 39 14.67 7.25 15.95
N GLU A 40 14.24 7.08 17.19
CA GLU A 40 14.32 5.80 17.91
C GLU A 40 13.52 4.71 17.19
N THR A 41 12.34 5.05 16.68
CA THR A 41 11.49 4.11 15.93
C THR A 41 12.11 3.76 14.57
N HIS A 42 12.80 4.71 13.94
CA HIS A 42 13.51 4.50 12.69
C HIS A 42 14.73 3.59 12.89
N ASP A 43 15.55 3.85 13.92
CA ASP A 43 16.73 3.05 14.25
C ASP A 43 16.31 1.60 14.59
N GLU A 44 15.24 1.43 15.39
CA GLU A 44 14.67 0.10 15.73
C GLU A 44 14.21 -0.65 14.46
N PHE A 45 13.56 0.04 13.53
CA PHE A 45 13.11 -0.57 12.27
C PHE A 45 14.28 -1.13 11.44
N TRP A 46 15.34 -0.34 11.28
CA TRP A 46 16.51 -0.75 10.50
C TRP A 46 17.33 -1.83 11.19
N GLU A 47 17.44 -1.80 12.52
CA GLU A 47 18.05 -2.88 13.29
C GLU A 47 17.35 -4.21 13.03
N ILE A 48 16.02 -4.24 13.13
CA ILE A 48 15.25 -5.49 12.92
C ILE A 48 15.37 -5.98 11.48
N LEU A 49 15.34 -5.08 10.48
CA LEU A 49 15.51 -5.46 9.08
C LEU A 49 16.89 -6.08 8.82
N ASN A 50 17.96 -5.45 9.33
CA ASN A 50 19.33 -5.90 9.14
C ASN A 50 19.61 -7.25 9.84
N GLN A 51 18.90 -7.56 10.92
CA GLN A 51 18.98 -8.87 11.58
C GLN A 51 18.23 -9.97 10.82
N SER A 52 17.20 -9.61 10.05
CA SER A 52 16.24 -10.57 9.49
C SER A 52 16.41 -10.83 7.99
N LEU A 53 17.01 -9.90 7.25
CA LEU A 53 17.04 -9.90 5.79
C LEU A 53 18.44 -9.57 5.26
N THR A 54 18.75 -10.10 4.08
CA THR A 54 19.92 -9.67 3.30
C THR A 54 19.71 -8.29 2.69
N GLU A 55 20.80 -7.57 2.38
CA GLU A 55 20.75 -6.24 1.73
C GLU A 55 19.88 -6.22 0.46
N ALA A 56 20.01 -7.24 -0.40
CA ALA A 56 19.18 -7.37 -1.59
C ALA A 56 17.68 -7.52 -1.27
N GLN A 57 17.35 -8.30 -0.24
CA GLN A 57 15.96 -8.46 0.22
C GLN A 57 15.41 -7.16 0.83
N ILE A 58 16.23 -6.43 1.58
CA ILE A 58 15.87 -5.11 2.12
C ILE A 58 15.57 -4.13 0.99
N GLY A 59 16.42 -4.05 -0.03
CA GLY A 59 16.21 -3.20 -1.20
C GLY A 59 14.93 -3.54 -1.98
N HIS A 60 14.63 -4.83 -2.15
CA HIS A 60 13.38 -5.27 -2.77
C HIS A 60 12.15 -4.97 -1.91
N TYR A 61 12.24 -5.19 -0.60
CA TYR A 61 11.18 -4.94 0.37
C TYR A 61 10.78 -3.47 0.42
N THR A 62 11.75 -2.57 0.66
CA THR A 62 11.55 -1.12 0.69
C THR A 62 10.97 -0.60 -0.62
N THR A 63 11.52 -1.04 -1.76
CA THR A 63 11.03 -0.70 -3.10
C THR A 63 9.57 -1.13 -3.34
N TYR A 64 9.21 -2.33 -2.89
CA TYR A 64 7.85 -2.84 -3.01
C TYR A 64 6.87 -2.04 -2.15
N LEU A 65 7.22 -1.75 -0.89
CA LEU A 65 6.37 -0.97 0.02
C LEU A 65 6.11 0.45 -0.47
N LEU A 66 7.15 1.13 -0.96
CA LEU A 66 7.01 2.45 -1.58
C LEU A 66 6.10 2.39 -2.82
N ALA A 67 6.21 1.34 -3.64
CA ALA A 67 5.34 1.16 -4.79
C ALA A 67 3.89 0.87 -4.39
N ALA A 68 3.66 0.07 -3.34
CA ALA A 68 2.33 -0.24 -2.82
C ALA A 68 1.66 1.03 -2.25
N GLN A 69 2.41 1.87 -1.55
CA GLN A 69 1.91 3.14 -1.05
C GLN A 69 1.61 4.13 -2.18
N LYS A 70 2.47 4.20 -3.21
CA LYS A 70 2.20 4.97 -4.44
C LYS A 70 0.91 4.50 -5.12
N TYR A 71 0.68 3.20 -5.15
CA TYR A 71 -0.56 2.64 -5.70
C TYR A 71 -1.80 3.08 -4.91
N GLN A 72 -1.75 3.04 -3.57
CA GLN A 72 -2.83 3.56 -2.74
C GLN A 72 -3.10 5.05 -3.00
N LYS A 73 -2.05 5.87 -3.10
CA LYS A 73 -2.20 7.30 -3.46
C LYS A 73 -2.89 7.47 -4.81
N GLU A 74 -2.43 6.75 -5.83
CA GLU A 74 -2.94 6.87 -7.19
C GLU A 74 -4.37 6.34 -7.36
N ILE A 75 -4.86 5.45 -6.49
CA ILE A 75 -6.28 5.11 -6.40
C ILE A 75 -7.11 6.34 -6.04
N TRP A 76 -6.73 7.07 -4.99
CA TRP A 76 -7.46 8.24 -4.53
C TRP A 76 -7.37 9.43 -5.49
N VAL A 77 -6.19 9.61 -6.11
CA VAL A 77 -6.04 10.59 -7.19
C VAL A 77 -6.96 10.24 -8.36
N SER A 78 -7.00 8.97 -8.77
CA SER A 78 -7.92 8.50 -9.83
C SER A 78 -9.40 8.65 -9.41
N ALA A 79 -9.72 8.47 -8.13
CA ALA A 79 -11.07 8.67 -7.60
C ALA A 79 -11.48 10.14 -7.70
N LYS A 80 -10.58 11.08 -7.38
CA LYS A 80 -10.79 12.51 -7.57
C LYS A 80 -11.12 12.85 -9.02
N PHE A 81 -10.30 12.39 -9.97
CA PHE A 81 -10.57 12.58 -11.41
C PHE A 81 -11.91 11.95 -11.82
N SER A 82 -12.23 10.77 -11.30
CA SER A 82 -13.48 10.08 -11.62
C SER A 82 -14.69 10.88 -11.15
N TYR A 83 -14.61 11.44 -9.94
CA TYR A 83 -15.64 12.32 -9.36
C TYR A 83 -15.86 13.59 -10.17
N GLU A 84 -14.78 14.30 -10.52
CA GLU A 84 -14.84 15.53 -11.32
C GLU A 84 -15.48 15.28 -12.68
N ASN A 85 -15.12 14.17 -13.33
CA ASN A 85 -15.55 13.84 -14.69
C ASN A 85 -16.88 13.10 -14.77
N GLY A 86 -17.43 12.61 -13.65
CA GLY A 86 -18.67 11.82 -13.62
C GLY A 86 -18.57 10.48 -14.36
N ARG A 87 -17.35 9.94 -14.53
CA ARG A 87 -17.07 8.67 -15.20
C ARG A 87 -15.81 8.06 -14.60
N ILE A 88 -15.62 6.75 -14.75
CA ILE A 88 -14.42 6.09 -14.25
C ILE A 88 -13.18 6.60 -15.00
N VAL A 89 -12.22 7.16 -14.28
CA VAL A 89 -10.93 7.63 -14.79
C VAL A 89 -9.82 6.97 -14.00
N LYS A 90 -8.86 6.35 -14.69
CA LYS A 90 -7.60 5.85 -14.10
C LYS A 90 -6.45 6.71 -14.57
N THR A 91 -5.58 7.16 -13.67
CA THR A 91 -4.34 7.82 -14.07
C THR A 91 -3.40 6.84 -14.77
N ASN A 92 -2.54 7.34 -15.66
CA ASN A 92 -1.49 6.51 -16.29
C ASN A 92 -0.60 5.86 -15.22
N LYS A 93 -0.33 6.55 -14.12
CA LYS A 93 0.42 6.02 -12.98
C LYS A 93 -0.30 4.84 -12.32
N LEU A 94 -1.60 4.94 -12.07
CA LEU A 94 -2.38 3.83 -11.53
C LEU A 94 -2.32 2.60 -12.45
N ILE A 95 -2.46 2.79 -13.76
CA ILE A 95 -2.38 1.71 -14.75
C ILE A 95 -1.00 1.05 -14.72
N MET A 96 0.07 1.84 -14.75
CA MET A 96 1.44 1.33 -14.67
C MET A 96 1.70 0.56 -13.37
N LEU A 97 1.19 1.04 -12.24
CA LEU A 97 1.32 0.36 -10.95
C LEU A 97 0.53 -0.96 -10.91
N GLN A 98 -0.65 -1.02 -11.53
CA GLN A 98 -1.44 -2.26 -11.63
C GLN A 98 -0.70 -3.37 -12.40
N VAL A 99 0.12 -2.99 -13.39
CA VAL A 99 0.95 -3.91 -14.17
C VAL A 99 2.28 -4.22 -13.45
N GLY A 100 2.91 -3.21 -12.86
CA GLY A 100 4.28 -3.30 -12.32
C GLY A 100 4.39 -3.89 -10.92
N LEU A 101 3.39 -3.71 -10.05
CA LEU A 101 3.44 -4.20 -8.67
C LEU A 101 3.59 -5.72 -8.58
N PRO A 102 2.82 -6.54 -9.33
CA PRO A 102 3.03 -7.97 -9.36
C PRO A 102 4.46 -8.37 -9.73
N LEU A 103 5.04 -7.74 -10.75
CA LEU A 103 6.41 -8.04 -11.19
C LEU A 103 7.46 -7.65 -10.14
N LYS A 104 7.21 -6.60 -9.35
CA LYS A 104 8.07 -6.22 -8.22
C LYS A 104 7.95 -7.24 -7.09
N PHE A 105 6.75 -7.68 -6.74
CA PHE A 105 6.54 -8.69 -5.71
C PHE A 105 7.14 -10.04 -6.11
N GLU A 106 7.01 -10.46 -7.37
CA GLU A 106 7.60 -11.71 -7.84
C GLU A 106 9.10 -11.81 -7.55
N LYS A 107 9.82 -10.67 -7.64
CA LYS A 107 11.26 -10.58 -7.37
C LYS A 107 11.63 -10.61 -5.88
N MET A 108 10.67 -10.41 -4.98
CA MET A 108 10.93 -10.38 -3.52
C MET A 108 10.71 -11.72 -2.84
N ILE A 109 10.11 -12.69 -3.55
CA ILE A 109 9.82 -14.01 -2.98
C ILE A 109 11.18 -14.71 -2.72
N PRO A 110 11.49 -15.08 -1.47
CA PRO A 110 12.82 -15.57 -1.09
C PRO A 110 13.04 -17.05 -1.47
N PHE A 111 12.07 -17.67 -2.14
CA PHE A 111 12.11 -19.07 -2.50
C PHE A 111 12.62 -19.30 -3.92
N PRO A 112 13.24 -20.46 -4.20
CA PRO A 112 13.62 -20.84 -5.55
C PRO A 112 12.41 -20.82 -6.49
N LYS A 113 12.59 -20.25 -7.69
CA LYS A 113 11.52 -20.23 -8.70
C LYS A 113 11.02 -21.66 -8.96
N LYS A 114 9.69 -21.80 -9.03
CA LYS A 114 8.96 -23.06 -9.22
C LYS A 114 8.96 -24.01 -8.01
N SER A 115 9.54 -23.64 -6.87
CA SER A 115 9.31 -24.40 -5.63
C SER A 115 7.83 -24.34 -5.22
N ALA A 116 7.39 -25.29 -4.40
CA ALA A 116 6.01 -25.31 -3.91
C ALA A 116 5.66 -24.05 -3.11
N GLU A 117 6.60 -23.59 -2.28
CA GLU A 117 6.51 -22.38 -1.46
C GLU A 117 6.45 -21.13 -2.35
N TYR A 118 7.32 -21.03 -3.37
CA TYR A 118 7.28 -19.94 -4.35
C TYR A 118 5.91 -19.86 -5.04
N ILE A 119 5.43 -20.99 -5.54
CA ILE A 119 4.15 -21.06 -6.27
C ILE A 119 2.98 -20.69 -5.34
N SER A 120 3.01 -21.17 -4.09
CA SER A 120 1.99 -20.88 -3.09
C SER A 120 1.92 -19.39 -2.74
N GLU A 121 3.07 -18.78 -2.45
CA GLU A 121 3.17 -17.35 -2.12
C GLU A 121 2.76 -16.48 -3.30
N TRP A 122 3.24 -16.81 -4.50
CA TRP A 122 2.89 -16.05 -5.70
C TRP A 122 1.39 -16.09 -6.00
N ARG A 123 0.76 -17.27 -5.91
CA ARG A 123 -0.70 -17.40 -6.09
C ARG A 123 -1.48 -16.65 -5.03
N THR A 124 -1.04 -16.71 -3.78
CA THR A 124 -1.66 -15.99 -2.66
C THR A 124 -1.61 -14.48 -2.90
N TYR A 125 -0.46 -13.97 -3.31
CA TYR A 125 -0.30 -12.57 -3.70
C TYR A 125 -1.21 -12.21 -4.87
N GLN A 126 -1.19 -12.97 -5.97
CA GLN A 126 -2.02 -12.69 -7.15
C GLN A 126 -3.50 -12.60 -6.82
N ARG A 127 -4.01 -13.49 -5.95
CA ARG A 127 -5.39 -13.47 -5.48
C ARG A 127 -5.68 -12.18 -4.69
N LYS A 128 -4.86 -11.85 -3.69
CA LYS A 128 -5.02 -10.64 -2.87
C LYS A 128 -4.91 -9.37 -3.72
N PHE A 129 -3.99 -9.35 -4.69
CA PHE A 129 -3.81 -8.23 -5.61
C PHE A 129 -5.02 -8.05 -6.53
N LYS A 130 -5.58 -9.15 -7.08
CA LYS A 130 -6.81 -9.11 -7.88
C LYS A 130 -8.01 -8.58 -7.06
N GLU A 131 -8.16 -9.03 -5.82
CA GLU A 131 -9.16 -8.50 -4.89
C GLU A 131 -8.94 -7.00 -4.64
N SER A 132 -7.68 -6.58 -4.47
CA SER A 132 -7.28 -5.18 -4.32
C SER A 132 -7.69 -4.34 -5.55
N VAL A 133 -7.38 -4.78 -6.76
CA VAL A 133 -7.79 -4.11 -8.01
C VAL A 133 -9.31 -3.99 -8.11
N LYS A 134 -10.06 -5.04 -7.73
CA LYS A 134 -11.53 -5.00 -7.70
C LYS A 134 -12.04 -3.92 -6.73
N LYS A 135 -11.48 -3.85 -5.51
CA LYS A 135 -11.84 -2.81 -4.52
C LYS A 135 -11.49 -1.41 -5.02
N ALA A 136 -10.32 -1.24 -5.65
CA ALA A 136 -9.92 0.02 -6.27
C ALA A 136 -10.93 0.46 -7.33
N ASN A 137 -11.32 -0.42 -8.26
CA ASN A 137 -12.34 -0.10 -9.26
C ASN A 137 -13.69 0.29 -8.62
N GLY A 138 -14.11 -0.40 -7.55
CA GLY A 138 -15.33 -0.03 -6.82
C GLY A 138 -15.26 1.38 -6.18
N ILE A 139 -14.09 1.81 -5.70
CA ILE A 139 -13.89 3.19 -5.22
C ILE A 139 -14.06 4.18 -6.39
N LEU A 140 -13.48 3.89 -7.57
CA LEU A 140 -13.60 4.76 -8.75
C LEU A 140 -15.04 4.82 -9.26
N GLU A 141 -15.76 3.70 -9.26
CA GLU A 141 -17.18 3.62 -9.61
C GLU A 141 -18.01 4.49 -8.68
N LEU A 142 -17.86 4.34 -7.36
CA LEU A 142 -18.58 5.15 -6.37
C LEU A 142 -18.26 6.63 -6.50
N ALA A 143 -17.00 6.98 -6.77
CA ALA A 143 -16.60 8.36 -7.01
C ALA A 143 -17.24 8.92 -8.30
N ALA A 144 -17.24 8.14 -9.38
CA ALA A 144 -17.83 8.53 -10.66
C ALA A 144 -19.35 8.72 -10.61
N SER A 145 -20.07 7.89 -9.85
CA SER A 145 -21.53 7.87 -9.83
C SER A 145 -22.19 9.14 -9.30
N ARG A 146 -21.43 10.10 -8.74
CA ARG A 146 -21.91 11.29 -8.01
C ARG A 146 -22.92 10.91 -6.90
N PRO A 147 -23.26 11.83 -5.99
CA PRO A 147 -24.16 11.48 -4.91
C PRO A 147 -25.59 11.19 -5.36
N ASP A 148 -25.93 9.92 -5.59
CA ASP A 148 -27.33 9.51 -5.56
C ASP A 148 -27.75 9.33 -4.08
N LYS A 149 -28.62 10.24 -3.62
CA LYS A 149 -29.17 10.23 -2.25
C LYS A 149 -29.85 8.90 -1.89
N ARG A 150 -30.17 8.05 -2.88
CA ARG A 150 -30.89 6.78 -2.69
C ARG A 150 -30.03 5.60 -2.24
N GLN A 151 -28.71 5.63 -2.42
CA GLN A 151 -27.88 4.42 -2.22
C GLN A 151 -27.12 4.35 -0.89
N ASN A 152 -27.18 5.38 -0.04
CA ASN A 152 -26.52 5.44 1.28
C ASN A 152 -25.02 5.02 1.28
N ARG A 153 -24.38 5.00 0.11
CA ARG A 153 -22.99 4.63 -0.13
C ARG A 153 -22.36 5.75 -0.93
N LEU A 154 -21.90 6.76 -0.22
CA LEU A 154 -21.35 7.97 -0.83
C LEU A 154 -19.88 8.07 -0.49
N ILE A 155 -19.05 8.13 -1.54
CA ILE A 155 -17.73 8.74 -1.49
C ILE A 155 -17.94 10.16 -2.02
N ASN A 156 -17.91 11.15 -1.14
CA ASN A 156 -18.03 12.55 -1.49
C ASN A 156 -16.65 13.21 -1.65
N TRP A 157 -16.66 14.46 -2.13
CA TRP A 157 -15.45 15.25 -2.36
C TRP A 157 -14.54 15.37 -1.14
N ASP A 158 -15.11 15.65 0.04
CA ASP A 158 -14.35 15.82 1.28
C ASP A 158 -13.69 14.51 1.71
N GLN A 159 -14.39 13.37 1.57
CA GLN A 159 -13.82 12.06 1.84
C GLN A 159 -12.65 11.74 0.91
N ILE A 160 -12.75 12.10 -0.39
CA ILE A 160 -11.65 11.91 -1.35
C ILE A 160 -10.44 12.76 -0.94
N ASN A 161 -10.64 14.05 -0.67
CA ASN A 161 -9.53 14.94 -0.32
C ASN A 161 -8.89 14.56 1.02
N ASN A 162 -9.70 14.20 2.01
CA ASN A 162 -9.18 13.69 3.29
C ASN A 162 -8.37 12.41 3.08
N ALA A 163 -8.85 11.48 2.25
CA ALA A 163 -8.10 10.27 1.94
C ALA A 163 -6.78 10.57 1.22
N ILE A 164 -6.74 11.53 0.29
CA ILE A 164 -5.50 11.99 -0.36
C ILE A 164 -4.55 12.57 0.68
N ALA A 165 -4.99 13.54 1.47
CA ALA A 165 -4.16 14.21 2.48
C ALA A 165 -3.58 13.20 3.50
N HIS A 166 -4.40 12.26 3.96
CA HIS A 166 -3.96 11.20 4.87
C HIS A 166 -2.91 10.30 4.21
N THR A 167 -3.13 9.93 2.95
CA THR A 167 -2.19 9.07 2.21
C THR A 167 -0.86 9.79 1.95
N GLU A 168 -0.88 11.11 1.79
CA GLU A 168 0.35 11.93 1.64
C GLU A 168 1.14 12.03 2.93
N GLY A 169 0.47 12.31 4.06
CA GLY A 169 1.13 12.30 5.38
C GLY A 169 1.74 10.94 5.71
N SER A 170 0.99 9.85 5.50
CA SER A 170 1.50 8.50 5.72
C SER A 170 2.59 8.12 4.73
N TYR A 171 2.52 8.57 3.46
CA TYR A 171 3.57 8.33 2.47
C TYR A 171 4.88 9.02 2.85
N SER A 172 4.83 10.29 3.28
CA SER A 172 6.03 11.02 3.71
C SER A 172 6.73 10.34 4.89
N ARG A 173 5.95 9.92 5.90
CA ARG A 173 6.52 9.17 7.05
C ARG A 173 7.07 7.82 6.62
N LEU A 174 6.37 7.10 5.75
CA LEU A 174 6.84 5.81 5.26
C LEU A 174 8.11 5.95 4.41
N GLU A 175 8.20 6.98 3.58
CA GLU A 175 9.39 7.27 2.78
C GLU A 175 10.60 7.58 3.67
N LYS A 176 10.40 8.37 4.73
CA LYS A 176 11.43 8.59 5.76
C LYS A 176 11.83 7.29 6.47
N LEU A 177 10.85 6.47 6.90
CA LEU A 177 11.12 5.16 7.54
C LEU A 177 11.95 4.24 6.64
N LEU A 178 11.62 4.18 5.35
CA LEU A 178 12.25 3.29 4.38
C LEU A 178 13.53 3.86 3.75
N THR A 179 13.99 5.04 4.19
CA THR A 179 15.32 5.57 3.87
C THR A 179 16.29 5.13 4.95
N GLU A 180 17.43 4.53 4.58
CA GLU A 180 18.39 3.94 5.53
C GLU A 180 18.97 4.96 6.51
N THR A 181 19.18 6.18 6.06
CA THR A 181 19.73 7.26 6.87
C THR A 181 18.63 8.19 7.37
N TRP A 182 18.67 8.50 8.67
CA TRP A 182 17.81 9.52 9.25
C TRP A 182 18.15 10.91 8.68
N HIS A 183 17.12 11.64 8.26
CA HIS A 183 17.22 13.03 7.83
C HIS A 183 16.11 13.87 8.48
N ASP A 184 16.51 14.95 9.17
CA ASP A 184 15.61 15.90 9.83
C ASP A 184 14.70 16.62 8.82
#